data_AF-A0A351INQ0-F1
#
_entry.id   AF-A0A351INQ0-F1
#
_cell.length_a   1.000
_cell.length_b   1.000
_cell.length_c   1.000
_cell.angle_alpha   90.00
_cell.angle_beta   90.00
_cell.angle_gamma   90.00
#
_symmetry.space_group_name_H-M   'P 1'
#
loop_
_entity.id
_entity.type
_entity.pdbx_description
1 polymer ?
#
loop_
_entity_poly.entity_id
_entity_poly.type
_entity_poly.pdbx_seq_one_letter_code
_entity_poly.pdbx_strand_id
1 'polypeptide(L)'
;MICLDIDNEKIERLLKKETPFFEPGLDELVKRNLQAGRLHFTTDYKKGVAKSEILLLALPTPSRPDGSCNLDPLTSAVDAIAPLLDGYRLIVNKST
;
A
#
# COMPACT_ATOMS: atom_id res chain seq x y z
N MET A 1 -7.94 8.02 2.39
CA MET A 1 -6.79 7.11 2.34
C MET A 1 -6.81 6.32 1.04
N ILE A 2 -5.64 6.14 0.42
CA ILE A 2 -5.46 5.29 -0.77
C ILE A 2 -4.50 4.18 -0.37
N CYS A 3 -4.92 2.92 -0.51
CA CYS A 3 -4.05 1.76 -0.36
C CYS A 3 -3.60 1.31 -1.74
N LEU A 4 -2.28 1.25 -1.92
CA LEU A 4 -1.65 0.80 -3.14
C LEU A 4 -0.99 -0.56 -2.92
N ASP A 5 -1.19 -1.47 -3.86
CA ASP A 5 -0.48 -2.75 -3.95
C ASP A 5 -0.20 -3.05 -5.42
N ILE A 6 0.87 -3.76 -5.74
CA ILE A 6 1.17 -4.16 -7.14
C ILE A 6 0.38 -5.39 -7.56
N ASP A 7 -0.17 -6.13 -6.59
CA ASP A 7 -0.99 -7.31 -6.83
C ASP A 7 -2.41 -6.90 -7.24
N ASN A 8 -2.69 -7.01 -8.54
CA ASN A 8 -4.02 -6.70 -9.10
C ASN A 8 -5.12 -7.60 -8.52
N GLU A 9 -4.85 -8.88 -8.30
CA GLU A 9 -5.85 -9.82 -7.78
C GLU A 9 -6.26 -9.43 -6.36
N LYS A 10 -5.28 -9.07 -5.53
CA LYS A 10 -5.52 -8.57 -4.17
C LYS A 10 -6.35 -7.29 -4.18
N ILE A 11 -6.02 -6.33 -5.05
CA ILE A 11 -6.79 -5.08 -5.18
C ILE A 11 -8.22 -5.36 -5.66
N GLU A 12 -8.42 -6.24 -6.63
CA GLU A 12 -9.76 -6.61 -7.11
C GLU A 12 -10.63 -7.23 -6.02
N ARG A 13 -10.08 -8.12 -5.20
CA ARG A 13 -10.78 -8.71 -4.04
C ARG A 13 -11.16 -7.65 -3.01
N LEU A 14 -10.24 -6.75 -2.69
CA LEU A 14 -10.48 -5.65 -1.76
C LEU A 14 -11.58 -4.70 -2.26
N LEU A 15 -11.63 -4.42 -3.57
CA LEU A 15 -12.69 -3.63 -4.19
C LEU A 15 -14.06 -4.33 -4.13
N LYS A 16 -14.08 -5.67 -4.19
CA LYS A 16 -15.28 -6.50 -3.95
C LYS A 16 -15.65 -6.63 -2.47
N LYS A 17 -14.92 -5.96 -1.56
CA LYS A 17 -15.10 -6.00 -0.09
C LYS A 17 -14.79 -7.37 0.51
N GLU A 18 -13.86 -8.09 -0.11
CA GLU A 18 -13.34 -9.37 0.37
C GLU A 18 -11.91 -9.17 0.85
N THR A 19 -11.65 -9.28 2.17
CA THR A 19 -10.28 -9.18 2.66
C THR A 19 -9.48 -10.43 2.30
N PRO A 20 -8.20 -10.27 1.88
CA PRO A 20 -7.37 -11.40 1.46
C PRO A 20 -6.87 -12.26 2.63
N PHE A 21 -7.03 -11.80 3.87
CA PHE A 21 -6.69 -12.52 5.09
C PHE A 21 -7.75 -12.26 6.17
N PHE A 22 -7.76 -13.12 7.19
CA PHE A 22 -8.68 -13.02 8.32
C PHE A 22 -8.06 -12.18 9.44
N GLU A 23 -8.73 -11.09 9.80
CA GLU A 23 -8.44 -10.28 10.97
C GLU A 23 -9.79 -9.83 11.57
N PRO A 24 -10.08 -10.14 12.85
CA PRO A 24 -11.36 -9.78 13.47
C PRO A 24 -11.71 -8.29 13.33
N GLY A 25 -12.88 -7.99 12.75
CA GLY A 25 -13.39 -6.63 12.58
C GLY A 25 -12.82 -5.85 11.37
N LEU A 26 -11.80 -6.37 10.68
CA LEU A 26 -11.22 -5.67 9.52
C LEU A 26 -12.21 -5.55 8.35
N ASP A 27 -12.97 -6.59 8.06
CA ASP A 27 -13.98 -6.61 6.99
C ASP A 27 -15.01 -5.48 7.16
N GLU A 28 -15.51 -5.30 8.37
CA GLU A 28 -16.51 -4.27 8.69
C GLU A 28 -15.91 -2.87 8.53
N LEU A 29 -14.67 -2.66 9.00
CA LEU A 29 -13.96 -1.41 8.86
C LEU A 29 -13.67 -1.06 7.39
N VAL A 30 -13.25 -2.02 6.58
CA VAL A 30 -13.00 -1.85 5.15
C VAL A 30 -14.32 -1.53 4.43
N LYS A 31 -15.37 -2.33 4.64
CA LYS A 31 -16.70 -2.12 4.04
C LYS A 31 -17.26 -0.72 4.35
N ARG A 32 -17.22 -0.31 5.61
CA ARG A 32 -17.71 1.00 6.06
C ARG A 32 -16.96 2.16 5.41
N ASN A 33 -15.63 2.07 5.29
CA ASN A 33 -14.83 3.16 4.73
C ASN A 33 -14.86 3.19 3.20
N LEU A 34 -15.04 2.05 2.53
CA LEU A 34 -15.32 1.99 1.09
C LEU A 34 -16.67 2.64 0.76
N GLN A 35 -17.74 2.26 1.48
CA GLN A 35 -19.07 2.84 1.28
C GLN A 35 -19.09 4.36 1.53
N ALA A 36 -18.32 4.84 2.50
CA ALA A 36 -18.21 6.25 2.81
C ALA A 36 -17.21 7.02 1.92
N GLY A 37 -16.57 6.37 0.94
CA GLY A 37 -15.60 7.02 0.05
C GLY A 37 -14.32 7.51 0.74
N ARG A 38 -14.00 7.01 1.94
CA ARG A 38 -12.80 7.41 2.69
C ARG A 38 -11.59 6.50 2.41
N LEU A 39 -11.84 5.29 1.93
CA LEU A 39 -10.83 4.30 1.56
C LEU A 39 -10.93 3.99 0.07
N HIS A 40 -9.80 3.97 -0.61
CA HIS A 40 -9.69 3.60 -2.02
C HIS A 40 -8.54 2.62 -2.19
N PHE A 41 -8.63 1.79 -3.23
CA PHE A 41 -7.60 0.82 -3.59
C PHE A 41 -7.13 1.08 -5.03
N THR A 42 -5.85 0.89 -5.29
CA THR A 42 -5.29 1.06 -6.64
C THR A 42 -4.01 0.25 -6.81
N THR A 43 -3.66 -0.04 -8.06
CA THR A 43 -2.32 -0.54 -8.45
C THR A 43 -1.46 0.53 -9.12
N ASP A 44 -2.00 1.75 -9.27
CA ASP A 44 -1.39 2.85 -10.01
C ASP A 44 -0.66 3.82 -9.05
N TYR A 45 0.68 3.80 -9.11
CA TYR A 45 1.54 4.70 -8.33
C TYR A 45 1.24 6.17 -8.55
N LYS A 46 0.94 6.59 -9.79
CA LYS A 46 0.64 7.99 -10.08
C LYS A 46 -0.62 8.45 -9.36
N LYS A 47 -1.66 7.61 -9.34
CA LYS A 47 -2.90 7.89 -8.59
C LYS A 47 -2.66 7.92 -7.08
N GLY A 48 -1.86 6.98 -6.56
CA GLY A 48 -1.52 6.89 -5.14
C GLY A 48 -0.71 8.09 -4.64
N VAL A 49 0.32 8.49 -5.39
CA VAL A 49 1.26 9.55 -4.99
C VAL A 49 0.65 10.93 -5.14
N ALA A 50 0.07 11.25 -6.30
CA ALA A 50 -0.38 12.62 -6.60
C ALA A 50 -1.35 13.19 -5.55
N LYS A 51 -2.19 12.33 -4.95
CA LYS A 51 -3.23 12.70 -3.98
C LYS A 51 -2.82 12.56 -2.50
N SER A 52 -1.54 12.31 -2.19
CA SER A 52 -1.12 11.91 -0.83
C SER A 52 0.05 12.76 -0.30
N GLU A 53 -0.16 13.56 0.74
CA GLU A 53 0.92 14.32 1.40
C GLU A 53 1.86 13.43 2.22
N ILE A 54 1.33 12.32 2.75
CA ILE A 54 2.06 11.32 3.54
C ILE A 54 2.00 9.97 2.82
N LEU A 55 3.16 9.34 2.64
CA LEU A 55 3.33 8.04 2.00
C LEU A 55 3.87 7.04 3.04
N LEU A 56 3.04 6.08 3.43
CA LEU A 56 3.40 5.01 4.38
C LEU A 56 3.88 3.79 3.60
N LEU A 57 5.15 3.43 3.76
CA LEU A 57 5.72 2.22 3.15
C LEU A 57 5.51 1.05 4.13
N ALA A 58 4.54 0.19 3.81
CA ALA A 58 4.17 -0.98 4.60
C ALA A 58 4.38 -2.29 3.82
N LEU A 59 5.53 -2.38 3.16
CA LEU A 59 5.92 -3.48 2.28
C LEU A 59 6.54 -4.64 3.07
N PRO A 60 6.47 -5.88 2.55
CA PRO A 60 7.13 -7.01 3.17
C PRO A 60 8.65 -6.88 3.04
N THR A 61 9.34 -7.30 4.09
CA THR A 61 10.81 -7.31 4.22
C THR A 61 11.26 -8.70 4.66
N PRO A 62 11.04 -9.73 3.81
CA PRO A 62 11.32 -11.11 4.19
C PRO A 62 12.83 -11.33 4.37
N SER A 63 13.21 -12.32 5.16
CA SER A 63 14.61 -12.72 5.28
C SER A 63 15.11 -13.37 3.98
N ARG A 64 16.36 -13.09 3.63
CA ARG A 64 17.13 -13.79 2.61
C ARG A 64 17.65 -15.14 3.16
N PRO A 65 18.16 -16.05 2.30
CA PRO A 65 18.69 -17.34 2.76
C PRO A 65 19.84 -17.23 3.77
N ASP A 66 20.58 -16.12 3.76
CA ASP A 66 21.66 -15.82 4.71
C ASP A 66 21.17 -15.12 6.00
N GLY A 67 19.85 -14.94 6.16
CA GLY A 67 19.23 -14.27 7.29
C GLY A 67 19.18 -12.75 7.22
N SER A 68 19.81 -12.13 6.20
CA SER A 68 19.73 -10.69 5.99
C SER A 68 18.33 -10.25 5.53
N CYS A 69 17.99 -8.98 5.71
CA CYS A 69 16.69 -8.45 5.30
C CYS A 69 16.64 -8.21 3.79
N ASN A 70 15.58 -8.70 3.12
CA ASN A 70 15.33 -8.38 1.72
C ASN A 70 14.60 -7.03 1.57
N LEU A 71 15.34 -6.01 1.15
CA LEU A 71 14.83 -4.66 0.93
C LEU A 71 14.39 -4.39 -0.52
N ASP A 72 14.42 -5.40 -1.40
CA ASP A 72 14.07 -5.24 -2.81
C ASP A 72 12.66 -4.66 -3.01
N PRO A 73 11.61 -5.08 -2.26
CA PRO A 73 10.28 -4.50 -2.40
C PRO A 73 10.23 -3.01 -2.01
N LEU A 74 10.95 -2.65 -0.93
CA LEU A 74 11.05 -1.28 -0.45
C LEU A 74 11.74 -0.39 -1.49
N THR A 75 12.89 -0.84 -2.00
CA THR A 75 13.67 -0.12 -3.02
C THR A 75 12.84 0.07 -4.28
N SER A 76 12.15 -0.98 -4.73
CA SER A 76 11.29 -0.94 -5.93
C SER A 76 10.14 0.06 -5.79
N ALA A 77 9.53 0.15 -4.61
CA ALA A 77 8.48 1.13 -4.34
C ALA A 77 9.04 2.55 -4.31
N VAL A 78 10.21 2.77 -3.71
CA VAL A 78 10.88 4.08 -3.70
C VAL A 78 11.22 4.51 -5.14
N ASP A 79 11.75 3.62 -5.97
CA ASP A 79 12.07 3.90 -7.37
C ASP A 79 10.83 4.25 -8.20
N ALA A 80 9.68 3.64 -7.89
CA ALA A 80 8.41 3.96 -8.53
C ALA A 80 7.82 5.31 -8.05
N ILE A 81 8.02 5.65 -6.77
CA ILE A 81 7.48 6.86 -6.13
C ILE A 81 8.32 8.09 -6.47
N ALA A 82 9.65 8.00 -6.41
CA ALA A 82 10.58 9.11 -6.56
C ALA A 82 10.33 10.01 -7.80
N PRO A 83 10.15 9.48 -9.02
CA PRO A 83 9.91 10.31 -10.20
C PRO A 83 8.52 10.98 -10.22
N LEU A 84 7.61 10.59 -9.33
CA LEU A 84 6.25 11.12 -9.22
C LEU A 84 6.12 12.22 -8.16
N LEU A 85 7.19 12.49 -7.40
CA LEU A 85 7.16 13.47 -6.33
C LEU A 85 7.20 14.89 -6.89
N ASP A 86 6.11 15.62 -6.73
CA ASP A 86 5.98 17.04 -7.05
C ASP A 86 5.74 17.85 -5.76
N GLY A 87 6.82 18.39 -5.18
CA GLY A 87 6.76 19.19 -3.96
C GLY A 87 6.95 18.38 -2.68
N TYR A 88 6.52 18.95 -1.55
CA TYR A 88 6.75 18.34 -0.24
C TYR A 88 5.92 17.08 -0.05
N ARG A 89 6.57 16.01 0.39
CA ARG A 89 5.94 14.75 0.78
C ARG A 89 6.66 14.19 2.00
N LEU A 90 5.91 13.61 2.94
CA LEU A 90 6.47 12.88 4.07
C LEU A 90 6.44 11.38 3.77
N ILE A 91 7.61 10.77 3.59
CA ILE A 91 7.74 9.33 3.40
C ILE A 91 8.07 8.69 4.75
N VAL A 92 7.24 7.74 5.17
CA VAL A 92 7.38 7.04 6.45
C VAL A 92 7.59 5.55 6.17
N ASN A 93 8.75 5.02 6.56
CA ASN A 93 8.96 3.59 6.54
C ASN A 93 8.28 2.95 7.77
N LYS A 94 7.26 2.13 7.51
CA LYS A 94 6.58 1.31 8.53
C LYS A 94 7.07 -0.14 8.50
N SER A 95 7.67 -0.58 7.39
CA SER A 95 8.29 -1.91 7.26
C SER A 95 9.43 -2.09 8.27
N THR A 96 9.65 -3.33 8.71
CA THR A 96 10.67 -3.71 9.71
C THR A 96 11.83 -4.44 9.05
#